data_AF-A0A7K9NY42-F1
#
_entry.id   AF-A0A7K9NY42-F1
#
_cell.length_a   1.000
_cell.length_b   1.000
_cell.length_c   1.000
_cell.angle_alpha   90.00
_cell.angle_beta   90.00
_cell.angle_gamma   90.00
#
_symmetry.space_group_name_H-M   'P 1'
#
loop_
_entity.id
_entity.type
_entity.pdbx_description
1 polymer ?
#
loop_
_entity_poly.entity_id
_entity_poly.type
_entity_poly.pdbx_seq_one_letter_code
_entity_poly.pdbx_strand_id
1 'polypeptide(L)'
;TNFFLFFSLAPAFSFIYIGGSVEILNLTYTNDLNDPTSQKFLLQAKAIQNYLAEIYESSFMGKYYLNSVVAAFSEGESGLRAYFWNTFWAP
;
A
#
# COMPACT_ATOMS: atom_id res chain seq x y z
N THR A 1 -35.46 -23.44 -32.65
CA THR A 1 -35.34 -22.82 -31.31
C THR A 1 -33.92 -22.31 -31.20
N ASN A 2 -33.70 -20.99 -31.22
CA ASN A 2 -32.36 -20.41 -31.13
C ASN A 2 -31.85 -20.50 -29.69
N PHE A 3 -30.72 -21.19 -29.47
CA PHE A 3 -30.01 -21.19 -28.20
C PHE A 3 -29.16 -19.91 -28.12
N PHE A 4 -29.55 -18.97 -27.26
CA PHE A 4 -28.68 -17.87 -26.86
C PHE A 4 -27.74 -18.37 -25.76
N LEU A 5 -26.48 -18.59 -26.11
CA LEU A 5 -25.39 -18.76 -25.14
C LEU A 5 -25.08 -17.38 -24.56
N PHE A 6 -25.61 -17.08 -23.37
CA PHE A 6 -25.11 -15.99 -22.54
C PHE A 6 -23.77 -16.42 -21.94
N PHE A 7 -22.66 -16.10 -22.62
CA PHE A 7 -21.38 -16.00 -21.92
C PHE A 7 -21.46 -14.76 -21.03
N SER A 8 -21.62 -14.99 -19.73
CA SER A 8 -21.37 -13.98 -18.71
C SER A 8 -19.90 -13.56 -18.80
N LEU A 9 -19.62 -12.53 -19.58
CA LEU A 9 -18.37 -11.77 -19.52
C LEU A 9 -18.43 -10.86 -18.29
N ALA A 10 -18.51 -11.43 -17.09
CA ALA A 10 -18.06 -10.67 -15.93
C ALA A 10 -16.53 -10.49 -16.13
N PRO A 11 -16.00 -9.26 -16.15
CA PRO A 11 -14.55 -9.11 -16.15
C PRO A 11 -13.98 -9.86 -14.94
N ALA A 12 -12.92 -10.63 -15.14
CA ALA A 12 -12.23 -11.31 -14.06
C ALA A 12 -11.49 -10.25 -13.24
N PHE A 13 -12.19 -9.62 -12.29
CA PHE A 13 -11.60 -8.64 -11.40
C PHE A 13 -10.43 -9.28 -10.65
N SER A 14 -9.25 -8.66 -10.76
CA SER A 14 -8.03 -9.15 -10.12
C SER A 14 -7.49 -8.09 -9.16
N PHE A 15 -6.87 -8.54 -8.07
CA PHE A 15 -6.13 -7.65 -7.17
C PHE A 15 -4.65 -7.67 -7.56
N ILE A 16 -4.07 -6.47 -7.71
CA ILE A 16 -2.64 -6.28 -7.94
C ILE A 16 -2.02 -5.79 -6.64
N TYR A 17 -0.96 -6.48 -6.20
CA TYR A 17 -0.16 -6.09 -5.04
C TYR A 17 1.20 -5.58 -5.52
N ILE A 18 1.52 -4.33 -5.19
CA ILE A 18 2.81 -3.71 -5.52
C ILE A 18 3.56 -3.41 -4.23
N GLY A 19 4.70 -4.07 -4.06
CA GLY A 19 5.61 -3.85 -2.94
C GLY A 19 6.63 -2.77 -3.26
N GLY A 20 7.05 -2.03 -2.24
CA GLY A 20 8.10 -1.02 -2.37
C GLY A 20 8.68 -0.61 -1.03
N SER A 21 9.67 0.27 -1.10
CA SER A 21 10.23 0.94 0.07
C SER A 21 10.49 2.40 -0.21
N VAL A 22 10.29 3.24 0.80
CA VAL A 22 10.63 4.66 0.77
C VAL A 22 11.50 4.98 1.98
N GLU A 23 12.42 5.91 1.79
CA GLU A 23 13.22 6.44 2.88
C GLU A 23 12.73 7.81 3.29
N ILE A 24 12.43 7.96 4.58
CA ILE A 24 11.94 9.20 5.16
C ILE A 24 13.09 9.86 5.91
N LEU A 25 13.56 10.98 5.34
CA LEU A 25 14.61 11.79 5.92
C LEU A 25 14.16 12.40 7.25
N ASN A 26 15.13 12.77 8.10
CA ASN A 26 14.91 13.39 9.41
C ASN A 26 14.11 12.53 10.42
N LEU A 27 13.93 11.25 10.13
CA LEU A 27 13.43 10.27 11.09
C LEU A 27 14.50 9.22 11.34
N THR A 28 14.71 8.90 12.62
CA THR A 28 15.69 7.89 13.02
C THR A 28 14.99 6.59 13.38
N TYR A 29 15.55 5.48 12.91
CA TYR A 29 15.10 4.16 13.31
C TYR A 29 15.35 3.92 14.81
N THR A 30 14.42 3.22 15.45
CA THR A 30 14.51 2.83 16.87
C THR A 30 13.91 1.45 17.06
N ASN A 31 14.39 0.71 18.07
CA ASN A 31 13.96 -0.66 18.33
C ASN A 31 12.44 -0.86 18.46
N ASP A 32 11.69 0.12 18.96
CA ASP A 32 10.22 0.05 19.05
C ASP A 32 9.55 -0.16 17.68
N LEU A 33 10.21 0.26 16.59
CA LEU A 33 9.73 0.08 15.22
C LEU A 33 9.89 -1.36 14.70
N ASN A 34 10.52 -2.26 15.47
CA ASN A 34 10.49 -3.71 15.17
C ASN A 34 9.23 -4.40 15.67
N ASP A 35 8.54 -3.81 16.64
CA ASP A 35 7.30 -4.36 17.16
C ASP A 35 6.11 -3.74 16.40
N PRO A 36 5.42 -4.50 15.52
CA PRO A 36 4.29 -3.98 14.76
C PRO A 36 3.09 -3.60 15.64
N THR A 37 3.09 -4.00 16.91
CA THR A 37 2.07 -3.63 17.90
C THR A 37 2.44 -2.39 18.72
N SER A 38 3.67 -1.90 18.60
CA SER A 38 4.09 -0.71 19.34
C SER A 38 3.34 0.53 18.86
N GLN A 39 3.06 1.44 19.79
CA GLN A 39 2.43 2.72 19.46
C GLN A 39 3.25 3.50 18.42
N LYS A 40 4.58 3.41 18.48
CA LYS A 40 5.47 4.10 17.56
C LYS A 40 5.36 3.54 16.13
N PHE A 41 5.33 2.22 15.98
CA PHE A 41 5.10 1.58 14.69
C PHE A 41 3.75 2.01 14.12
N LEU A 42 2.68 1.88 14.91
CA LEU A 42 1.32 2.17 14.46
C LEU A 42 1.13 3.62 14.01
N LEU A 43 1.67 4.58 14.77
CA LEU A 43 1.59 6.00 14.41
C LEU A 43 2.38 6.31 13.13
N GLN A 44 3.59 5.77 13.00
CA GLN A 44 4.42 6.01 11.82
C GLN A 44 3.85 5.33 10.56
N ALA A 45 3.37 4.09 10.70
CA ALA A 45 2.70 3.35 9.64
C ALA A 45 1.47 4.13 9.15
N LYS A 46 0.63 4.62 10.07
CA LYS A 46 -0.55 5.41 9.73
C LYS A 46 -0.20 6.69 8.98
N ALA A 47 0.83 7.42 9.40
CA ALA A 47 1.26 8.65 8.71
C ALA A 47 1.68 8.37 7.26
N ILE A 48 2.47 7.32 7.03
CA ILE A 48 2.94 6.95 5.68
C ILE A 48 1.78 6.42 4.83
N GLN A 49 0.91 5.60 5.40
CA GLN A 49 -0.27 5.09 4.70
C GLN A 49 -1.22 6.21 4.27
N ASN A 50 -1.44 7.21 5.12
CA ASN A 50 -2.22 8.39 4.77
C ASN A 50 -1.58 9.19 3.63
N TYR A 51 -0.24 9.35 3.66
CA TYR A 51 0.49 10.03 2.59
C TYR A 51 0.41 9.27 1.25
N LEU A 52 0.55 7.94 1.27
CA LEU A 52 0.38 7.10 0.09
C LEU A 52 -1.04 7.17 -0.47
N ALA A 53 -2.06 7.15 0.41
CA ALA A 53 -3.45 7.29 0.01
C ALA A 53 -3.68 8.62 -0.72
N GLU A 54 -3.23 9.74 -0.14
CA GLU A 54 -3.35 11.07 -0.77
C GLU A 54 -2.70 11.11 -2.16
N ILE A 55 -1.49 10.54 -2.31
CA ILE A 55 -0.80 10.46 -3.61
C ILE A 55 -1.61 9.63 -4.61
N TYR A 56 -2.04 8.42 -4.24
CA TYR A 56 -2.68 7.54 -5.19
C TYR A 56 -4.08 8.04 -5.57
N GLU A 57 -4.87 8.51 -4.60
CA GLU A 57 -6.21 9.05 -4.82
C GLU A 57 -6.19 10.30 -5.71
N SER A 58 -5.16 11.14 -5.60
CA SER A 58 -4.98 12.32 -6.47
C SER A 58 -4.36 12.01 -7.84
N SER A 59 -3.91 10.78 -8.07
CA SER A 59 -3.26 10.35 -9.31
C SER A 59 -4.22 9.65 -10.28
N PHE A 60 -3.73 9.35 -11.49
CA PHE A 60 -4.43 8.48 -12.45
C PHE A 60 -4.79 7.09 -11.86
N MET A 61 -4.05 6.63 -10.85
CA MET A 61 -4.29 5.34 -10.20
C MET A 61 -5.42 5.38 -9.17
N GLY A 62 -5.98 6.55 -8.84
CA GLY A 62 -6.95 6.70 -7.74
C GLY A 62 -8.19 5.83 -7.87
N LYS A 63 -8.71 5.66 -9.08
CA LYS A 63 -9.87 4.78 -9.35
C LYS A 63 -9.57 3.28 -9.20
N TYR A 64 -8.30 2.90 -9.13
CA TYR A 64 -7.84 1.53 -8.94
C TYR A 64 -7.31 1.30 -7.52
N TYR A 65 -6.91 2.34 -6.81
CA TYR A 65 -6.32 2.24 -5.48
C TYR A 65 -7.32 1.70 -4.46
N LEU A 66 -6.88 0.74 -3.63
CA LEU A 66 -7.69 0.18 -2.55
C LEU A 66 -7.12 0.50 -1.18
N ASN A 67 -5.83 0.21 -0.96
CA ASN A 67 -5.16 0.51 0.29
C ASN A 67 -3.62 0.48 0.16
N SER A 68 -2.97 0.97 1.20
CA SER A 68 -1.55 0.80 1.46
C SER A 68 -1.37 0.27 2.87
N VAL A 69 -0.42 -0.64 3.06
CA VAL A 69 -0.06 -1.20 4.36
C VAL A 69 1.45 -1.13 4.52
N VAL A 70 1.93 -0.50 5.60
CA VAL A 70 3.33 -0.57 5.99
C VAL A 70 3.59 -1.90 6.67
N ALA A 71 4.49 -2.69 6.11
CA ALA A 71 4.84 -4.03 6.58
C ALA A 71 5.98 -4.01 7.60
N ALA A 72 6.94 -3.11 7.45
CA ALA A 72 8.12 -3.04 8.31
C ALA A 72 8.83 -1.69 8.22
N PHE A 73 9.71 -1.46 9.20
CA PHE A 73 10.67 -0.37 9.22
C PHE A 73 12.10 -0.91 9.38
N SER A 74 13.07 -0.20 8.82
CA SER A 74 14.49 -0.43 9.08
C SER A 74 15.26 0.88 9.14
N GLU A 75 16.52 0.81 9.55
CA GLU A 75 17.49 1.86 9.29
C GLU A 75 17.66 2.04 7.77
N GLY A 76 17.66 3.30 7.33
CA GLY A 76 18.00 3.72 5.96
C GLY A 76 19.41 4.29 5.88
N GLU A 77 19.79 4.80 4.72
CA GLU A 77 21.11 5.42 4.53
C GLU A 77 21.25 6.76 5.26
N SER A 78 20.16 7.53 5.32
CA SER A 78 20.06 8.88 5.87
C SER A 78 18.77 9.11 6.68
N GLY A 79 17.97 8.07 6.91
CA GLY A 79 16.72 8.21 7.63
C GLY A 79 16.04 6.88 7.96
N LEU A 80 14.72 6.93 8.12
CA LEU A 80 13.88 5.78 8.41
C LEU A 80 13.41 5.16 7.10
N ARG A 81 13.73 3.89 6.86
CA ARG A 81 13.21 3.17 5.70
C ARG A 81 11.90 2.48 6.08
N ALA A 82 10.87 2.66 5.27
CA ALA A 82 9.57 2.01 5.41
C ALA A 82 9.31 1.09 4.21
N TYR A 83 8.88 -0.13 4.48
CA TYR A 83 8.49 -1.12 3.48
C TYR A 83 6.98 -1.24 3.46
N PHE A 84 6.38 -1.21 2.28
CA PHE A 84 4.93 -1.19 2.14
C PHE A 84 4.42 -2.03 0.98
N TRP A 85 3.16 -2.42 1.09
CA TRP A 85 2.36 -3.01 0.01
C TRP A 85 1.23 -2.06 -0.35
N ASN A 86 1.01 -1.89 -1.64
CA ASN A 86 -0.17 -1.22 -2.17
C ASN A 86 -1.06 -2.24 -2.85
N THR A 87 -2.36 -2.17 -2.60
CA THR A 87 -3.35 -3.01 -3.27
C THR A 87 -4.13 -2.17 -4.26
N PHE A 88 -4.23 -2.65 -5.49
CA PHE A 88 -5.02 -2.06 -6.55
C PHE A 88 -6.04 -3.07 -7.08
N TRP A 89 -7.19 -2.56 -7.49
CA TRP A 89 -8.17 -3.27 -8.28
C TRP A 89 -7.82 -3.14 -9.77
N ALA A 90 -7.86 -4.25 -10.50
CA ALA A 90 -7.65 -4.31 -11.94
C ALA A 90 -8.86 -4.96 -12.65
N PRO A 91 -9.53 -4.26 -13.59
CA PRO A 91 -10.62 -4.79 -14.40
C PRO A 91 -10.18 -5.71 -15.54
#